data_AF-A0A6I8NCE3-F1
#
_entry.id   AF-A0A6I8NCE3-F1
#
_cell.length_a   1.000
_cell.length_b   1.000
_cell.length_c   1.000
_cell.angle_alpha   90.00
_cell.angle_beta   90.00
_cell.angle_gamma   90.00
#
_symmetry.space_group_name_H-M   'P 1'
#
loop_
_entity.id
_entity.type
_entity.pdbx_description
1 polymer ?
#
loop_
_entity_poly.entity_id
_entity_poly.type
_entity_poly.pdbx_seq_one_letter_code
_entity_poly.pdbx_strand_id
1 'polypeptide(L)'
;MAAQRRVASPSPGSRGLTSSGLRGLCFPQQGPGTMLRKRLRKSAAEAGEPGLDKTPVAGVPAPRRPRPPPERSIYFTGESRPARLGMDFFNQPGIALARALLGQVLVRRLPDGQELRGRVVETEAYLGPEDQAAHSRGGKQTPRNKGMFMCPGTLYVYLIYGMHFCFNISSQGAGACVLLRALEPLEGLAAMRDHRQLRRRRGKALRDRDLCNGPAKLCQALAIDRTFDRRQLADDAALWMEAGAEPPDPGAVVAAARIGVEAAGDWALKPLRFYVRGHACVSVLDREAERRLPGES
;
A
#
# COMPACT_ATOMS: atom_id res chain seq x y z
N MET A 1 -29.49 -61.77 -25.43
CA MET A 1 -30.63 -60.91 -25.81
C MET A 1 -30.26 -59.48 -25.40
N ALA A 2 -29.69 -58.69 -26.31
CA ALA A 2 -30.39 -57.74 -27.20
C ALA A 2 -30.85 -56.48 -26.43
N ALA A 3 -30.56 -55.23 -26.81
CA ALA A 3 -29.79 -54.68 -27.93
C ALA A 3 -29.45 -53.20 -27.64
N GLN A 4 -28.41 -52.74 -28.33
CA GLN A 4 -27.92 -51.37 -28.45
C GLN A 4 -28.91 -50.43 -29.16
N ARG A 5 -28.72 -49.10 -29.05
CA ARG A 5 -28.45 -48.23 -30.23
C ARG A 5 -27.94 -46.83 -29.88
N ARG A 6 -26.85 -46.46 -30.58
CA ARG A 6 -26.27 -45.11 -30.78
C ARG A 6 -27.17 -44.28 -31.72
N VAL A 7 -27.00 -42.97 -31.93
CA VAL A 7 -26.15 -42.30 -32.97
C VAL A 7 -26.54 -40.80 -32.93
N ALA A 8 -25.64 -39.84 -32.63
CA ALA A 8 -24.79 -38.97 -33.49
C ALA A 8 -25.42 -37.68 -34.09
N SER A 9 -24.62 -36.60 -34.03
CA SER A 9 -24.70 -35.21 -34.56
C SER A 9 -24.70 -35.14 -36.12
N PRO A 10 -24.83 -33.98 -36.86
CA PRO A 10 -24.14 -32.67 -36.68
C PRO A 10 -24.90 -31.36 -37.16
N SER A 11 -24.22 -30.20 -37.09
CA SER A 11 -24.55 -28.82 -37.60
C SER A 11 -24.53 -28.70 -39.15
N PRO A 12 -24.91 -27.60 -39.88
CA PRO A 12 -24.49 -26.16 -39.76
C PRO A 12 -25.58 -25.09 -40.11
N GLY A 13 -25.22 -23.79 -40.11
CA GLY A 13 -26.14 -22.63 -40.10
C GLY A 13 -26.42 -21.86 -41.42
N SER A 14 -26.88 -20.60 -41.33
CA SER A 14 -26.87 -19.59 -42.42
C SER A 14 -27.22 -18.17 -41.93
N ARG A 15 -26.82 -17.17 -42.72
CA ARG A 15 -26.87 -15.71 -42.53
C ARG A 15 -28.04 -15.05 -43.28
N GLY A 16 -28.44 -13.84 -42.87
CA GLY A 16 -29.12 -12.80 -43.67
C GLY A 16 -29.36 -11.55 -42.78
N LEU A 17 -28.72 -10.38 -43.00
CA LEU A 17 -29.08 -9.24 -43.88
C LEU A 17 -30.47 -8.66 -43.52
N THR A 18 -30.67 -7.38 -43.14
CA THR A 18 -30.52 -6.13 -43.93
C THR A 18 -30.50 -4.88 -43.00
N SER A 19 -29.55 -3.95 -43.15
CA SER A 19 -29.64 -2.57 -43.71
C SER A 19 -30.78 -1.62 -43.27
N SER A 20 -30.40 -0.43 -42.76
CA SER A 20 -30.73 0.93 -43.27
C SER A 20 -31.05 1.93 -42.16
N GLY A 21 -30.52 3.16 -42.27
CA GLY A 21 -30.97 4.29 -41.43
C GLY A 21 -29.95 5.39 -41.13
N LEU A 22 -29.38 6.01 -42.16
CA LEU A 22 -28.63 7.28 -42.08
C LEU A 22 -29.53 8.46 -41.66
N ARG A 23 -28.95 9.41 -40.91
CA ARG A 23 -29.13 10.90 -40.91
C ARG A 23 -28.46 11.39 -39.61
N GLY A 24 -27.51 12.34 -39.56
CA GLY A 24 -27.09 13.35 -40.51
C GLY A 24 -27.01 14.71 -39.79
N LEU A 25 -25.82 15.33 -39.82
CA LEU A 25 -25.55 16.78 -39.74
C LEU A 25 -25.69 17.43 -38.33
N CYS A 26 -24.92 18.44 -37.91
CA CYS A 26 -23.99 19.34 -38.57
C CYS A 26 -23.06 19.98 -37.51
N PHE A 27 -21.85 20.35 -37.93
CA PHE A 27 -20.96 21.29 -37.23
C PHE A 27 -21.56 22.73 -37.21
N PRO A 28 -20.99 23.62 -36.40
CA PRO A 28 -20.21 24.68 -37.05
C PRO A 28 -18.86 24.96 -36.38
N GLN A 29 -17.88 25.22 -37.25
CA GLN A 29 -16.64 25.94 -37.02
C GLN A 29 -16.89 27.46 -37.06
N GLN A 30 -16.09 28.26 -36.35
CA GLN A 30 -15.30 29.39 -36.90
C GLN A 30 -14.64 30.25 -35.79
N GLY A 31 -13.31 30.26 -35.78
CA GLY A 31 -12.52 31.45 -36.17
C GLY A 31 -12.10 32.50 -35.11
N PRO A 32 -10.97 33.20 -35.32
CA PRO A 32 -10.09 33.73 -34.25
C PRO A 32 -10.05 35.27 -34.14
N GLY A 33 -9.60 35.79 -32.98
CA GLY A 33 -9.43 37.23 -32.71
C GLY A 33 -8.11 37.59 -32.00
N THR A 34 -7.14 37.99 -32.83
CA THR A 34 -6.16 39.08 -32.70
C THR A 34 -5.53 39.53 -31.35
N MET A 35 -4.20 39.75 -31.46
CA MET A 35 -3.26 40.46 -30.58
C MET A 35 -3.69 41.89 -30.18
N LEU A 36 -3.27 42.35 -28.98
CA LEU A 36 -2.49 43.59 -28.86
C LEU A 36 -1.77 43.74 -27.49
N ARG A 37 -0.47 44.03 -27.55
CA ARG A 37 0.37 44.56 -26.46
C ARG A 37 -0.03 45.99 -26.12
N LYS A 38 0.07 46.41 -24.85
CA LYS A 38 0.55 47.77 -24.50
C LYS A 38 1.13 47.83 -23.08
N ARG A 39 2.33 48.41 -23.02
CA ARG A 39 3.14 48.79 -21.85
C ARG A 39 2.67 50.14 -21.30
N LEU A 40 2.92 50.40 -20.01
CA LEU A 40 3.21 51.69 -19.36
C LEU A 40 3.80 51.29 -17.98
N ARG A 41 5.10 51.36 -17.64
CA ARG A 41 6.10 52.43 -17.49
C ARG A 41 5.73 53.60 -16.56
N LYS A 42 6.44 53.58 -15.41
CA LYS A 42 7.03 54.68 -14.61
C LYS A 42 6.13 55.79 -14.05
N SER A 43 6.24 55.98 -12.74
CA SER A 43 6.62 57.28 -12.16
C SER A 43 7.32 57.06 -10.81
N ALA A 44 8.46 57.72 -10.66
CA ALA A 44 9.24 57.89 -9.44
C ALA A 44 9.39 59.41 -9.25
N ALA A 45 9.23 59.89 -8.02
CA ALA A 45 9.74 61.15 -7.46
C ALA A 45 9.15 61.29 -6.04
N GLU A 46 9.93 61.16 -4.98
CA GLU A 46 10.70 62.23 -4.29
C GLU A 46 9.95 62.83 -3.10
N ALA A 47 10.49 62.57 -1.90
CA ALA A 47 10.47 63.40 -0.69
C ALA A 47 11.27 62.57 0.34
N GLY A 48 12.49 62.94 0.73
CA GLY A 48 12.80 64.13 1.53
C GLY A 48 13.15 63.65 2.94
N GLU A 49 14.44 63.54 3.25
CA GLU A 49 14.92 63.17 4.59
C GLU A 49 14.68 64.29 5.60
N PRO A 50 14.47 63.92 6.87
CA PRO A 50 15.24 64.56 7.93
C PRO A 50 15.90 63.53 8.84
N GLY A 51 17.18 63.77 9.14
CA GLY A 51 18.01 62.94 9.99
C GLY A 51 17.52 62.92 11.44
N LEU A 52 17.62 61.73 12.06
CA LEU A 52 17.62 61.55 13.50
C LEU A 52 18.67 60.50 13.89
N ASP A 53 19.60 60.98 14.71
CA ASP A 53 20.23 60.35 15.87
C ASP A 53 20.60 58.85 15.80
N LYS A 54 21.91 58.58 15.77
CA LYS A 54 22.50 57.23 15.81
C LYS A 54 22.81 56.84 17.25
N THR A 55 21.88 56.13 17.89
CA THR A 55 22.20 55.23 19.01
C THR A 55 21.93 53.77 18.60
N PRO A 56 22.87 52.83 18.85
CA PRO A 56 22.71 51.45 18.40
C PRO A 56 21.76 50.70 19.34
N VAL A 57 20.52 50.48 18.89
CA VAL A 57 19.61 49.51 19.53
C VAL A 57 19.96 48.12 19.02
N ALA A 58 20.32 47.22 19.94
CA ALA A 58 20.63 45.82 19.64
C ALA A 58 19.44 45.17 18.90
N GLY A 59 19.70 44.68 17.68
CA GLY A 59 18.70 44.08 16.82
C GLY A 59 18.12 42.81 17.42
N VAL A 60 16.78 42.74 17.49
CA VAL A 60 16.05 41.50 17.78
C VAL A 60 16.33 40.51 16.64
N PRO A 61 16.78 39.28 16.93
CA PRO A 61 17.06 38.30 15.88
C PRO A 61 15.75 37.94 15.15
N ALA A 62 15.78 38.00 13.82
CA ALA A 62 14.66 37.58 12.98
C ALA A 62 14.24 36.14 13.31
N PRO A 63 12.93 35.81 13.29
CA PRO A 63 12.47 34.46 13.55
C PRO A 63 13.09 33.49 12.56
N ARG A 64 13.86 32.52 13.08
CA ARG A 64 14.48 31.47 12.27
C ARG A 64 13.39 30.73 11.51
N ARG A 65 13.47 30.71 10.18
CA ARG A 65 12.60 29.88 9.35
C ARG A 65 12.68 28.43 9.85
N PRO A 66 11.56 27.73 10.05
CA PRO A 66 11.61 26.33 10.42
C PRO A 66 12.38 25.57 9.34
N ARG A 67 13.37 24.78 9.75
CA ARG A 67 14.10 23.88 8.83
C ARG A 67 13.07 22.97 8.15
N PRO A 68 13.17 22.74 6.83
CA PRO A 68 12.36 21.73 6.19
C PRO A 68 12.60 20.40 6.92
N PRO A 69 11.54 19.59 7.15
CA PRO A 69 11.71 18.28 7.75
C PRO A 69 12.71 17.47 6.91
N PRO A 70 13.58 16.68 7.53
CA PRO A 70 14.57 15.92 6.79
C PRO A 70 13.86 14.97 5.81
N GLU A 71 14.34 14.90 4.57
CA GLU A 71 13.80 13.99 3.54
C GLU A 71 14.03 12.51 3.87
N ARG A 72 14.83 12.22 4.90
CA ARG A 72 15.17 10.87 5.39
C ARG A 72 15.06 10.80 6.91
N SER A 73 14.53 9.67 7.40
CA SER A 73 14.41 9.38 8.83
C SER A 73 15.77 9.23 9.51
N ILE A 74 15.88 9.68 10.77
CA ILE A 74 17.11 9.65 11.59
C ILE A 74 17.66 8.24 11.85
N TYR A 75 16.87 7.19 11.56
CA TYR A 75 17.26 5.80 11.75
C TYR A 75 18.11 5.21 10.59
N PHE A 76 18.41 5.99 9.55
CA PHE A 76 19.19 5.55 8.37
C PHE A 76 20.55 6.27 8.25
N THR A 77 21.33 6.34 9.32
CA THR A 77 22.63 7.04 9.35
C THR A 77 23.86 6.14 9.07
N GLY A 78 23.69 4.90 8.59
CA GLY A 78 24.79 3.96 8.31
C GLY A 78 24.94 3.58 6.82
N GLU A 79 26.18 3.46 6.34
CA GLU A 79 26.56 3.14 4.94
C GLU A 79 26.25 1.70 4.50
N SER A 80 25.70 0.85 5.37
CA SER A 80 25.24 -0.49 5.04
C SER A 80 23.74 -0.47 4.73
N ARG A 81 23.37 -0.62 3.44
CA ARG A 81 21.97 -0.91 3.09
C ARG A 81 21.61 -2.27 3.73
N PRO A 82 20.51 -2.39 4.48
CA PRO A 82 20.16 -3.65 5.10
C PRO A 82 19.93 -4.73 4.05
N ALA A 83 20.38 -5.95 4.35
CA ALA A 83 20.35 -7.06 3.41
C ALA A 83 18.90 -7.43 3.04
N ARG A 84 18.68 -7.72 1.76
CA ARG A 84 17.43 -8.29 1.24
C ARG A 84 17.17 -9.64 1.91
N LEU A 85 15.94 -9.86 2.37
CA LEU A 85 15.50 -11.14 2.94
C LEU A 85 15.30 -12.18 1.82
N GLY A 86 15.94 -13.34 1.99
CA GLY A 86 15.89 -14.45 1.04
C GLY A 86 14.69 -15.39 1.24
N MET A 87 14.60 -16.42 0.41
CA MET A 87 13.52 -17.42 0.42
C MET A 87 13.32 -18.07 1.81
N ASP A 88 14.41 -18.35 2.51
CA ASP A 88 14.39 -19.02 3.82
C ASP A 88 13.62 -18.24 4.88
N PHE A 89 13.67 -16.90 4.82
CA PHE A 89 12.88 -16.05 5.73
C PHE A 89 11.37 -16.23 5.54
N PHE A 90 10.92 -16.48 4.31
CA PHE A 90 9.50 -16.63 4.00
C PHE A 90 8.99 -18.06 4.25
N ASN A 91 9.88 -19.05 4.24
CA ASN A 91 9.55 -20.46 4.38
C ASN A 91 9.33 -20.88 5.85
N GLN A 92 8.30 -20.30 6.47
CA GLN A 92 7.90 -20.58 7.84
C GLN A 92 6.38 -20.52 8.00
N PRO A 93 5.79 -21.11 9.04
CA PRO A 93 4.34 -21.15 9.24
C PRO A 93 3.73 -19.74 9.31
N GLY A 94 2.49 -19.59 8.87
CA GLY A 94 1.85 -18.26 8.71
C GLY A 94 1.88 -17.37 9.96
N ILE A 95 1.70 -17.91 11.16
CA ILE A 95 1.80 -17.14 12.41
C ILE A 95 3.23 -16.67 12.67
N ALA A 96 4.21 -17.56 12.49
CA ALA A 96 5.62 -17.24 12.66
C ALA A 96 6.05 -16.16 11.66
N LEU A 97 5.66 -16.31 10.39
CA LEU A 97 5.93 -15.32 9.35
C LEU A 97 5.28 -13.96 9.65
N ALA A 98 4.02 -13.96 10.09
CA ALA A 98 3.31 -12.72 10.37
C ALA A 98 3.97 -11.89 11.49
N ARG A 99 4.50 -12.57 12.52
CA ARG A 99 5.27 -11.93 13.60
C ARG A 99 6.66 -11.51 13.11
N ALA A 100 7.37 -12.37 12.39
CA ALA A 100 8.71 -12.10 11.88
C ALA A 100 8.74 -10.92 10.89
N LEU A 101 7.65 -10.69 10.15
CA LEU A 101 7.51 -9.56 9.25
C LEU A 101 7.43 -8.22 9.98
N LEU A 102 7.02 -8.17 11.26
CA LEU A 102 7.01 -6.91 12.01
C LEU A 102 8.43 -6.38 12.18
N GLY A 103 8.63 -5.08 11.92
CA GLY A 103 9.94 -4.43 11.96
C GLY A 103 10.74 -4.52 10.65
N GLN A 104 10.39 -5.44 9.73
CA GLN A 104 11.05 -5.52 8.42
C GLN A 104 10.65 -4.35 7.51
N VAL A 105 11.48 -4.03 6.52
CA VAL A 105 11.28 -2.85 5.66
C VAL A 105 10.89 -3.27 4.25
N LEU A 106 9.67 -2.93 3.84
CA LEU A 106 9.18 -3.16 2.48
C LEU A 106 9.70 -2.05 1.58
N VAL A 107 10.38 -2.44 0.51
CA VAL A 107 11.00 -1.52 -0.43
C VAL A 107 10.39 -1.69 -1.81
N ARG A 108 9.92 -0.59 -2.39
CA ARG A 108 9.38 -0.50 -3.73
C ARG A 108 10.24 0.44 -4.56
N ARG A 109 10.79 -0.03 -5.68
CA ARG A 109 11.54 0.80 -6.63
C ARG A 109 10.72 1.19 -7.85
N LEU A 110 10.27 2.43 -7.93
CA LEU A 110 9.47 2.97 -9.03
C LEU A 110 10.25 2.96 -10.37
N PRO A 111 9.55 3.08 -11.53
CA PRO A 111 10.19 3.05 -12.85
C PRO A 111 11.24 4.15 -13.09
N ASP A 112 11.13 5.28 -12.39
CA ASP A 112 12.11 6.38 -12.41
C ASP A 112 13.33 6.14 -11.51
N GLY A 113 13.40 4.98 -10.84
CA GLY A 113 14.48 4.59 -9.94
C GLY A 113 14.26 5.02 -8.48
N GLN A 114 13.22 5.80 -8.16
CA GLN A 114 12.94 6.21 -6.79
C GLN A 114 12.56 5.00 -5.93
N GLU A 115 13.18 4.86 -4.75
CA GLU A 115 12.81 3.86 -3.75
C GLU A 115 11.83 4.44 -2.72
N LEU A 116 10.75 3.72 -2.46
CA LEU A 116 9.79 3.97 -1.40
C LEU A 116 9.98 2.91 -0.33
N ARG A 117 10.09 3.31 0.94
CA ARG A 117 10.39 2.40 2.05
C ARG A 117 9.35 2.54 3.15
N GLY A 118 8.85 1.40 3.65
CA GLY A 118 7.94 1.39 4.79
C GLY A 118 8.22 0.21 5.72
N ARG A 119 8.38 0.47 7.02
CA ARG A 119 8.53 -0.58 8.03
C ARG A 119 7.18 -1.21 8.31
N VAL A 120 7.12 -2.54 8.34
CA VAL A 120 5.90 -3.28 8.64
C VAL A 120 5.57 -3.15 10.13
N VAL A 121 4.35 -2.72 10.44
CA VAL A 121 3.88 -2.53 11.82
C VAL A 121 2.57 -3.25 12.13
N GLU A 122 1.92 -3.84 11.13
CA GLU A 122 0.70 -4.65 11.31
C GLU A 122 0.56 -5.70 10.20
N THR A 123 0.27 -6.93 10.60
CA THR A 123 0.09 -8.11 9.74
C THR A 123 -1.10 -8.96 10.19
N GLU A 124 -1.64 -9.78 9.27
CA GLU A 124 -2.63 -10.82 9.60
C GLU A 124 -2.23 -12.16 8.98
N ALA A 125 -2.33 -13.24 9.75
CA ALA A 125 -2.14 -14.60 9.28
C ALA A 125 -3.46 -15.21 8.80
N TYR A 126 -3.39 -15.91 7.66
CA TYR A 126 -4.44 -16.76 7.12
C TYR A 126 -3.89 -18.17 7.00
N LEU A 127 -4.47 -19.13 7.72
CA LEU A 127 -3.82 -20.42 7.99
C LEU A 127 -4.05 -21.50 6.93
N GLY A 128 -4.81 -21.22 5.88
CA GLY A 128 -5.01 -22.17 4.79
C GLY A 128 -6.37 -22.87 4.84
N PRO A 129 -6.45 -24.20 4.60
CA PRO A 129 -7.71 -24.93 4.48
C PRO A 129 -8.63 -24.89 5.70
N GLU A 130 -8.08 -24.92 6.90
CA GLU A 130 -8.84 -24.92 8.16
C GLU A 130 -9.48 -23.56 8.45
N ASP A 131 -8.85 -22.49 7.97
CA ASP A 131 -9.21 -21.11 8.30
C ASP A 131 -10.44 -20.63 7.53
N GLN A 132 -11.57 -20.52 8.22
CA GLN A 132 -12.84 -20.12 7.60
C GLN A 132 -12.82 -18.67 7.07
N ALA A 133 -11.90 -17.84 7.55
CA ALA A 133 -11.72 -16.48 7.02
C ALA A 133 -10.85 -16.43 5.75
N ALA A 134 -10.13 -17.50 5.43
CA ALA A 134 -9.19 -17.53 4.31
C ALA A 134 -9.89 -17.77 2.97
N HIS A 135 -9.31 -17.22 1.90
CA HIS A 135 -9.76 -17.53 0.53
C HIS A 135 -9.51 -18.99 0.14
N SER A 136 -8.61 -19.67 0.84
CA SER A 136 -8.22 -21.07 0.70
C SER A 136 -9.05 -22.04 1.53
N ARG A 137 -10.07 -21.58 2.27
CA ARG A 137 -10.87 -22.42 3.17
C ARG A 137 -11.34 -23.71 2.47
N GLY A 138 -11.30 -24.83 3.17
CA GLY A 138 -11.62 -26.16 2.64
C GLY A 138 -10.67 -26.61 1.52
N GLY A 139 -9.46 -26.04 1.42
CA GLY A 139 -8.51 -26.32 0.34
C GLY A 139 -8.89 -25.70 -1.00
N LYS A 140 -9.80 -24.71 -1.01
CA LYS A 140 -10.32 -24.12 -2.24
C LYS A 140 -9.22 -23.37 -3.01
N GLN A 141 -8.81 -23.94 -4.13
CA GLN A 141 -7.90 -23.31 -5.07
C GLN A 141 -8.67 -22.78 -6.29
N THR A 142 -8.41 -21.54 -6.66
CA THR A 142 -9.02 -20.83 -7.79
C THR A 142 -7.92 -20.11 -8.58
N PRO A 143 -8.18 -19.70 -9.84
CA PRO A 143 -7.21 -18.88 -10.58
C PRO A 143 -6.79 -17.61 -9.82
N ARG A 144 -7.70 -17.02 -9.03
CA ARG A 144 -7.45 -15.79 -8.27
C ARG A 144 -6.45 -16.00 -7.13
N ASN A 145 -6.63 -17.04 -6.30
CA ASN A 145 -5.83 -17.24 -5.09
C ASN A 145 -4.61 -18.16 -5.30
N LYS A 146 -4.25 -18.45 -6.55
CA LYS A 146 -3.13 -19.35 -6.90
C LYS A 146 -1.82 -18.99 -6.19
N GLY A 147 -1.54 -17.70 -5.96
CA GLY A 147 -0.36 -17.24 -5.23
C GLY A 147 -0.22 -17.81 -3.81
N MET A 148 -1.34 -18.08 -3.11
CA MET A 148 -1.32 -18.69 -1.76
C MET A 148 -0.90 -20.16 -1.76
N PHE A 149 -0.88 -20.81 -2.94
CA PHE A 149 -0.52 -22.22 -3.12
C PHE A 149 0.84 -22.36 -3.84
N MET A 150 1.52 -21.25 -4.09
CA MET A 150 2.87 -21.22 -4.67
C MET A 150 3.91 -21.22 -3.54
N CYS A 151 5.19 -21.33 -3.91
CA CYS A 151 6.27 -21.34 -2.93
C CYS A 151 6.22 -20.11 -1.99
N PRO A 152 6.69 -20.25 -0.75
CA PRO A 152 6.73 -19.14 0.19
C PRO A 152 7.43 -17.91 -0.39
N GLY A 153 7.02 -16.71 0.04
CA GLY A 153 7.48 -15.44 -0.54
C GLY A 153 6.77 -15.04 -1.83
N THR A 154 6.00 -15.95 -2.45
CA THR A 154 5.16 -15.60 -3.61
C THR A 154 4.06 -14.62 -3.20
N LEU A 155 3.91 -13.55 -3.96
CA LEU A 155 2.90 -12.54 -3.73
C LEU A 155 1.51 -13.01 -4.15
N TYR A 156 0.53 -12.69 -3.31
CA TYR A 156 -0.88 -12.81 -3.64
C TYR A 156 -1.55 -11.43 -3.51
N VAL A 157 -1.77 -10.77 -4.65
CA VAL A 157 -2.29 -9.39 -4.71
C VAL A 157 -3.64 -9.36 -5.38
N TYR A 158 -4.73 -9.17 -4.63
CA TYR A 158 -6.09 -9.26 -5.19
C TYR A 158 -6.88 -7.96 -5.07
N LEU A 159 -7.84 -7.78 -5.99
CA LEU A 159 -8.79 -6.67 -5.95
C LEU A 159 -9.94 -6.98 -4.97
N ILE A 160 -10.23 -6.05 -4.08
CA ILE A 160 -11.35 -6.05 -3.14
C ILE A 160 -12.26 -4.85 -3.42
N TYR A 161 -13.57 -5.05 -3.27
CA TYR A 161 -14.63 -4.06 -3.53
C TYR A 161 -14.54 -3.39 -4.92
N GLY A 162 -13.92 -4.05 -5.90
CA GLY A 162 -13.76 -3.53 -7.26
C GLY A 162 -12.78 -2.37 -7.42
N MET A 163 -12.12 -1.89 -6.35
CA MET A 163 -11.34 -0.64 -6.40
C MET A 163 -10.06 -0.61 -5.56
N HIS A 164 -9.82 -1.61 -4.71
CA HIS A 164 -8.70 -1.62 -3.76
C HIS A 164 -7.90 -2.91 -3.88
N PHE A 165 -6.58 -2.85 -3.67
CA PHE A 165 -5.73 -4.03 -3.63
C PHE A 165 -5.40 -4.41 -2.19
N CYS A 166 -5.31 -5.72 -1.93
CA CYS A 166 -4.68 -6.26 -0.74
C CYS A 166 -3.43 -7.03 -1.14
N PHE A 167 -2.34 -6.84 -0.40
CA PHE A 167 -1.03 -7.44 -0.65
C PHE A 167 -0.75 -8.52 0.39
N ASN A 168 -0.57 -9.76 -0.06
CA ASN A 168 -0.29 -10.90 0.80
C ASN A 168 0.99 -11.61 0.33
N ILE A 169 1.63 -12.30 1.25
CA ILE A 169 2.85 -13.08 1.01
C ILE A 169 2.55 -14.54 1.38
N SER A 170 2.73 -15.46 0.44
CA SER A 170 2.60 -16.91 0.68
C SER A 170 3.56 -17.35 1.79
N SER A 171 3.07 -18.13 2.74
CA SER A 171 3.88 -18.70 3.83
C SER A 171 4.13 -20.19 3.61
N GLN A 172 4.80 -20.87 4.54
CA GLN A 172 4.79 -22.33 4.56
C GLN A 172 3.36 -22.84 4.78
N GLY A 173 2.98 -23.87 4.03
CA GLY A 173 1.65 -24.49 4.06
C GLY A 173 0.77 -24.09 2.87
N ALA A 174 0.16 -25.08 2.21
CA ALA A 174 -0.65 -24.84 1.01
C ALA A 174 -1.88 -23.98 1.33
N GLY A 175 -2.00 -22.83 0.68
CA GLY A 175 -3.09 -21.88 0.90
C GLY A 175 -2.87 -20.95 2.09
N ALA A 176 -1.76 -21.06 2.83
CA ALA A 176 -1.45 -20.17 3.93
C ALA A 176 -0.73 -18.89 3.44
N CYS A 177 -1.05 -17.75 4.04
CA CYS A 177 -0.38 -16.49 3.70
C CYS A 177 -0.46 -15.45 4.82
N VAL A 178 0.31 -14.39 4.68
CA VAL A 178 0.27 -13.21 5.54
C VAL A 178 -0.15 -11.98 4.75
N LEU A 179 -1.19 -11.28 5.22
CA LEU A 179 -1.59 -9.97 4.73
C LEU A 179 -0.75 -8.88 5.41
N LEU A 180 -0.15 -7.97 4.63
CA LEU A 180 0.36 -6.71 5.19
C LEU A 180 -0.79 -5.72 5.34
N ARG A 181 -0.92 -5.14 6.53
CA ARG A 181 -2.01 -4.19 6.83
C ARG A 181 -1.56 -2.78 7.04
N ALA A 182 -0.40 -2.58 7.67
CA ALA A 182 0.09 -1.24 7.88
C ALA A 182 1.60 -1.15 7.85
N LEU A 183 2.07 -0.01 7.35
CA LEU A 183 3.48 0.36 7.35
C LEU A 183 3.68 1.72 8.03
N GLU A 184 4.82 1.89 8.69
CA GLU A 184 5.43 3.18 9.00
C GLU A 184 6.19 3.68 7.77
N PRO A 185 5.78 4.79 7.11
CA PRO A 185 6.52 5.34 5.98
C PRO A 185 7.89 5.86 6.41
N LEU A 186 8.96 5.46 5.72
CA LEU A 186 10.34 5.82 6.05
C LEU A 186 11.00 6.71 5.00
N GLU A 187 10.82 6.39 3.72
CA GLU A 187 11.38 7.13 2.59
C GLU A 187 10.38 7.20 1.43
N GLY A 188 10.44 8.26 0.63
CA GLY A 188 9.53 8.45 -0.51
C GLY A 188 8.14 9.01 -0.14
N LEU A 189 8.03 9.72 0.99
CA LEU A 189 6.75 10.19 1.54
C LEU A 189 5.98 11.10 0.56
N ALA A 190 6.66 11.93 -0.22
CA ALA A 190 6.02 12.80 -1.21
C ALA A 190 5.30 11.98 -2.28
N ALA A 191 5.99 11.03 -2.92
CA ALA A 191 5.41 10.14 -3.92
C ALA A 191 4.26 9.28 -3.34
N MET A 192 4.43 8.75 -2.12
CA MET A 192 3.34 8.05 -1.43
C MET A 192 2.10 8.93 -1.24
N ARG A 193 2.29 10.21 -0.91
CA ARG A 193 1.20 11.17 -0.75
C ARG A 193 0.52 11.44 -2.08
N ASP A 194 1.27 11.61 -3.15
CA ASP A 194 0.74 11.84 -4.49
C ASP A 194 -0.07 10.64 -4.98
N HIS A 195 0.47 9.42 -4.88
CA HIS A 195 -0.26 8.20 -5.23
C HIS A 195 -1.59 8.06 -4.47
N ARG A 196 -1.60 8.43 -3.18
CA ARG A 196 -2.81 8.42 -2.34
C ARG A 196 -3.77 9.55 -2.68
N GLN A 197 -3.29 10.70 -3.15
CA GLN A 197 -4.12 11.85 -3.53
C GLN A 197 -4.83 11.64 -4.88
N LEU A 198 -4.22 10.93 -5.84
CA LEU A 198 -4.84 10.63 -7.14
C LEU A 198 -6.22 9.94 -7.02
N ARG A 199 -6.44 9.22 -5.91
CA ARG A 199 -7.71 8.52 -5.64
C ARG A 199 -8.67 9.31 -4.75
N ARG A 200 -8.28 10.49 -4.25
CA ARG A 200 -9.10 11.35 -3.40
C ARG A 200 -9.65 12.50 -4.22
N ARG A 201 -10.98 12.63 -4.26
CA ARG A 201 -11.64 13.72 -4.99
C ARG A 201 -11.47 15.08 -4.30
N ARG A 202 -11.50 15.13 -2.95
CA ARG A 202 -11.32 16.33 -2.10
C ARG A 202 -10.91 15.91 -0.68
N GLY A 203 -10.24 16.79 0.07
CA GLY A 203 -10.04 16.64 1.51
C GLY A 203 -8.77 17.29 2.06
N LYS A 204 -8.64 17.29 3.40
CA LYS A 204 -7.44 17.75 4.11
C LYS A 204 -6.19 16.99 3.62
N ALA A 205 -5.05 17.68 3.65
CA ALA A 205 -3.76 17.07 3.38
C ALA A 205 -3.58 15.80 4.24
N LEU A 206 -3.10 14.73 3.62
CA LEU A 206 -2.82 13.48 4.35
C LEU A 206 -1.69 13.74 5.33
N ARG A 207 -1.79 13.21 6.55
CA ARG A 207 -0.65 13.14 7.48
C ARG A 207 0.15 11.89 7.14
N ASP A 208 1.42 11.85 7.53
CA ASP A 208 2.33 10.76 7.15
C ASP A 208 1.85 9.41 7.70
N ARG A 209 1.37 9.40 8.95
CA ARG A 209 0.74 8.22 9.57
C ARG A 209 -0.48 7.67 8.80
N ASP A 210 -1.13 8.49 7.95
CA ASP A 210 -2.33 8.10 7.20
C ASP A 210 -2.01 7.57 5.79
N LEU A 211 -0.74 7.57 5.39
CA LEU A 211 -0.30 7.10 4.06
C LEU A 211 -0.48 5.59 3.94
N CYS A 212 -0.04 4.84 4.95
CA CYS A 212 0.06 3.38 4.91
C CYS A 212 -0.69 2.66 6.05
N ASN A 213 -1.56 3.34 6.82
CA ASN A 213 -2.34 2.73 7.92
C ASN A 213 -3.60 1.98 7.43
N GLY A 214 -3.40 1.01 6.55
CA GLY A 214 -4.45 0.11 6.05
C GLY A 214 -4.02 -0.66 4.79
N PRO A 215 -4.54 -1.88 4.57
CA PRO A 215 -4.04 -2.79 3.54
C PRO A 215 -4.22 -2.22 2.12
N ALA A 216 -5.33 -1.54 1.87
CA ALA A 216 -5.56 -0.84 0.61
C ALA A 216 -4.72 0.44 0.48
N LYS A 217 -4.43 1.11 1.60
CA LYS A 217 -3.71 2.38 1.63
C LYS A 217 -2.22 2.17 1.31
N LEU A 218 -1.58 1.17 1.93
CA LEU A 218 -0.18 0.84 1.64
C LEU A 218 0.00 0.41 0.17
N CYS A 219 -0.95 -0.36 -0.40
CA CYS A 219 -0.86 -0.73 -1.81
C CYS A 219 -0.90 0.51 -2.71
N GLN A 220 -1.78 1.48 -2.42
CA GLN A 220 -1.83 2.73 -3.16
C GLN A 220 -0.56 3.56 -2.98
N ALA A 221 -0.11 3.77 -1.74
CA ALA A 221 1.08 4.54 -1.43
C ALA A 221 2.34 4.01 -2.14
N LEU A 222 2.47 2.69 -2.23
CA LEU A 222 3.60 2.01 -2.89
C LEU A 222 3.35 1.68 -4.37
N ALA A 223 2.26 2.16 -4.97
CA ALA A 223 1.88 1.82 -6.35
C ALA A 223 1.94 0.30 -6.64
N ILE A 224 1.40 -0.50 -5.71
CA ILE A 224 1.24 -1.95 -5.85
C ILE A 224 -0.15 -2.21 -6.41
N ASP A 225 -0.20 -2.93 -7.52
CA ASP A 225 -1.41 -3.34 -8.21
C ASP A 225 -1.37 -4.85 -8.56
N ARG A 226 -2.34 -5.30 -9.37
CA ARG A 226 -2.47 -6.70 -9.77
C ARG A 226 -1.26 -7.23 -10.56
N THR A 227 -0.43 -6.37 -11.16
CA THR A 227 0.75 -6.80 -11.93
C THR A 227 1.85 -7.41 -11.06
N PHE A 228 1.79 -7.21 -9.73
CA PHE A 228 2.66 -7.84 -8.75
C PHE A 228 2.17 -9.22 -8.29
N ASP A 229 0.95 -9.63 -8.65
CA ASP A 229 0.43 -10.94 -8.25
C ASP A 229 1.28 -12.08 -8.82
N ARG A 230 1.58 -13.06 -7.97
CA ARG A 230 2.41 -14.25 -8.25
C ARG A 230 3.87 -13.98 -8.57
N ARG A 231 4.37 -12.76 -8.33
CA ARG A 231 5.80 -12.49 -8.33
C ARG A 231 6.44 -13.01 -7.04
N GLN A 232 7.76 -13.22 -7.06
CA GLN A 232 8.50 -13.74 -5.91
C GLN A 232 9.24 -12.60 -5.20
N LEU A 233 8.93 -12.38 -3.93
CA LEU A 233 9.44 -11.25 -3.16
C LEU A 233 10.94 -11.36 -2.85
N ALA A 234 11.48 -12.57 -2.85
CA ALA A 234 12.91 -12.83 -2.62
C ALA A 234 13.82 -12.41 -3.79
N ASP A 235 13.31 -12.32 -5.02
CA ASP A 235 14.11 -12.03 -6.22
C ASP A 235 13.58 -10.85 -7.08
N ASP A 236 12.34 -10.38 -6.88
CA ASP A 236 11.74 -9.32 -7.70
C ASP A 236 12.51 -8.00 -7.63
N ALA A 237 12.87 -7.44 -8.80
CA ALA A 237 13.66 -6.22 -8.89
C ALA A 237 12.90 -4.94 -8.47
N ALA A 238 11.58 -4.95 -8.48
CA ALA A 238 10.74 -3.76 -8.26
C ALA A 238 10.16 -3.70 -6.83
N LEU A 239 10.13 -4.82 -6.10
CA LEU A 239 9.57 -4.93 -4.76
C LEU A 239 10.30 -6.02 -3.96
N TRP A 240 10.81 -5.69 -2.77
CA TRP A 240 11.48 -6.66 -1.90
C TRP A 240 11.38 -6.29 -0.42
N MET A 241 11.83 -7.22 0.44
CA MET A 241 11.94 -7.01 1.87
C MET A 241 13.41 -6.89 2.29
N GLU A 242 13.71 -5.92 3.15
CA GLU A 242 15.01 -5.77 3.81
C GLU A 242 14.86 -6.05 5.31
N ALA A 243 15.95 -6.53 5.91
CA ALA A 243 16.04 -6.68 7.36
C ALA A 243 15.83 -5.32 8.04
N GLY A 244 14.93 -5.28 9.03
CA GLY A 244 14.81 -4.13 9.93
C GLY A 244 16.05 -3.97 10.82
N ALA A 245 16.32 -2.74 11.27
CA ALA A 245 17.43 -2.48 12.19
C ALA A 245 17.32 -3.31 13.48
N GLU A 246 16.12 -3.40 14.06
CA GLU A 246 15.81 -4.24 15.22
C GLU A 246 14.39 -4.80 15.10
N PRO A 247 14.16 -6.09 15.42
CA PRO A 247 12.81 -6.62 15.58
C PRO A 247 12.11 -5.92 16.76
N PRO A 248 10.79 -5.73 16.73
CA PRO A 248 10.09 -5.22 17.89
C PRO A 248 10.28 -6.18 19.07
N ASP A 249 10.40 -5.61 20.27
CA ASP A 249 10.39 -6.40 21.50
C ASP A 249 9.19 -7.37 21.47
N PRO A 250 9.38 -8.69 21.69
CA PRO A 250 8.29 -9.64 21.79
C PRO A 250 7.18 -9.21 22.76
N GLY A 251 7.51 -8.50 23.85
CA GLY A 251 6.55 -7.91 24.80
C GLY A 251 5.72 -6.76 24.23
N ALA A 252 6.16 -6.15 23.13
CA ALA A 252 5.48 -5.08 22.42
C ALA A 252 4.62 -5.57 21.24
N VAL A 253 4.56 -6.88 20.95
CA VAL A 253 3.73 -7.41 19.84
C VAL A 253 2.35 -7.84 20.36
N VAL A 254 1.33 -7.08 19.96
CA VAL A 254 -0.08 -7.40 20.28
C VAL A 254 -0.60 -8.46 19.33
N ALA A 255 -1.19 -9.53 19.89
CA ALA A 255 -1.98 -10.49 19.13
C ALA A 255 -3.48 -10.22 19.35
N ALA A 256 -4.22 -9.98 18.28
CA ALA A 256 -5.62 -9.54 18.32
C ALA A 256 -6.48 -10.24 17.26
N ALA A 257 -7.80 -10.10 17.37
CA ALA A 257 -8.72 -10.53 16.33
C ALA A 257 -8.44 -9.79 15.00
N ARG A 258 -8.66 -10.49 13.89
CA ARG A 258 -8.50 -9.94 12.53
C ARG A 258 -9.65 -9.00 12.18
N ILE A 259 -9.42 -8.11 11.22
CA ILE A 259 -10.36 -7.05 10.84
C ILE A 259 -11.11 -7.43 9.56
N GLY A 260 -12.45 -7.29 9.57
CA GLY A 260 -13.28 -7.53 8.38
C GLY A 260 -13.50 -9.02 8.09
N VAL A 261 -13.48 -9.86 9.13
CA VAL A 261 -13.69 -11.32 9.04
C VAL A 261 -14.84 -11.80 9.93
N GLU A 262 -15.78 -10.92 10.26
CA GLU A 262 -16.88 -11.17 11.21
C GLU A 262 -17.76 -12.36 10.79
N ALA A 263 -17.85 -12.62 9.48
CA ALA A 263 -18.60 -13.75 8.92
C ALA A 263 -17.91 -15.12 9.09
N ALA A 264 -16.70 -15.19 9.68
CA ALA A 264 -15.92 -16.42 9.79
C ALA A 264 -16.21 -17.26 11.06
N GLY A 265 -17.27 -16.95 11.81
CA GLY A 265 -17.62 -17.65 13.04
C GLY A 265 -16.48 -17.62 14.07
N ASP A 266 -16.15 -18.75 14.70
CA ASP A 266 -15.08 -18.85 15.70
C ASP A 266 -13.70 -18.37 15.19
N TRP A 267 -13.46 -18.46 13.88
CA TRP A 267 -12.23 -17.98 13.25
C TRP A 267 -12.10 -16.46 13.24
N ALA A 268 -13.20 -15.73 13.42
CA ALA A 268 -13.20 -14.28 13.54
C ALA A 268 -12.56 -13.82 14.87
N LEU A 269 -12.69 -14.63 15.93
CA LEU A 269 -12.22 -14.30 17.27
C LEU A 269 -10.76 -14.70 17.52
N LYS A 270 -10.17 -15.53 16.64
CA LYS A 270 -8.81 -16.03 16.82
C LYS A 270 -7.78 -14.86 16.76
N PRO A 271 -6.76 -14.85 17.63
CA PRO A 271 -5.76 -13.79 17.71
C PRO A 271 -4.69 -13.93 16.60
N LEU A 272 -5.12 -13.79 15.34
CA LEU A 272 -4.30 -13.99 14.14
C LEU A 272 -3.88 -12.67 13.46
N ARG A 273 -4.11 -11.54 14.11
CA ARG A 273 -3.59 -10.22 13.73
C ARG A 273 -2.48 -9.82 14.69
N PHE A 274 -1.37 -9.33 14.15
CA PHE A 274 -0.21 -8.93 14.94
C PHE A 274 0.17 -7.49 14.63
N TYR A 275 0.46 -6.70 15.66
CA TYR A 275 0.93 -5.33 15.47
C TYR A 275 1.81 -4.84 16.61
N VAL A 276 2.59 -3.79 16.34
CA VAL A 276 3.46 -3.14 17.33
C VAL A 276 2.62 -2.24 18.23
N ARG A 277 2.59 -2.55 19.54
CA ARG A 277 1.85 -1.82 20.58
C ARG A 277 2.21 -0.34 20.56
N GLY A 278 1.19 0.54 20.66
CA GLY A 278 1.39 1.98 20.73
C GLY A 278 1.88 2.64 19.43
N HIS A 279 2.10 1.89 18.35
CA HIS A 279 2.65 2.44 17.12
C HIS A 279 1.60 3.25 16.33
N ALA A 280 1.89 4.53 16.07
CA ALA A 280 0.93 5.49 15.51
C ALA A 280 0.41 5.18 14.10
N CYS A 281 1.09 4.29 13.37
CA CYS A 281 0.71 3.88 12.01
C CYS A 281 -0.13 2.59 11.97
N VAL A 282 -0.39 1.93 13.10
CA VAL A 282 -1.30 0.77 13.14
C VAL A 282 -2.69 1.18 12.66
N SER A 283 -3.35 0.34 11.85
CA SER A 283 -4.60 0.71 11.19
C SER A 283 -5.79 0.75 12.15
N VAL A 284 -5.91 -0.23 13.05
CA VAL A 284 -6.96 -0.31 14.07
C VAL A 284 -6.36 -0.86 15.37
N LEU A 285 -6.47 -0.10 16.45
CA LEU A 285 -6.01 -0.54 17.78
C LEU A 285 -7.06 -1.45 18.43
N ASP A 286 -6.60 -2.48 19.11
CA ASP A 286 -7.41 -3.34 19.97
C ASP A 286 -6.98 -3.11 21.42
N ARG A 287 -7.67 -2.17 22.09
CA ARG A 287 -7.35 -1.77 23.46
C ARG A 287 -7.48 -2.90 24.47
N GLU A 288 -8.32 -3.90 24.18
CA GLU A 288 -8.48 -5.03 25.08
C GLU A 288 -7.31 -6.00 24.95
N ALA A 289 -6.92 -6.33 23.72
CA ALA A 289 -5.72 -7.12 23.45
C ALA A 289 -4.46 -6.45 24.01
N GLU A 290 -4.34 -5.12 23.88
CA GLU A 290 -3.22 -4.36 24.46
C GLU A 290 -3.14 -4.47 25.99
N ARG A 291 -4.27 -4.55 26.71
CA ARG A 291 -4.28 -4.71 28.17
C ARG A 291 -3.91 -6.12 28.65
N ARG A 292 -4.10 -7.14 27.79
CA ARG A 292 -3.84 -8.55 28.14
C ARG A 292 -2.38 -8.96 27.99
N LEU A 293 -1.61 -8.23 27.21
CA LEU A 293 -0.16 -8.41 27.11
C LEU A 293 0.46 -8.09 28.48
N PRO A 294 1.34 -8.96 29.02
CA PRO A 294 1.95 -8.74 30.33
C PRO A 294 2.58 -7.35 30.36
N GLY A 295 2.18 -6.53 31.32
CA GLY A 295 2.86 -5.28 31.62
C GLY A 295 4.22 -5.62 32.21
N GLU A 296 5.27 -4.91 31.78
CA GLU A 296 6.50 -4.82 32.56
C GLU A 296 6.08 -4.50 34.01
N SER A 297 6.26 -5.49 34.88
CA SER A 297 6.01 -5.39 36.32
C SER A 297 7.33 -5.13 37.02
#